data_AF-A0A7V1DNP7-F1
#
_entry.id   AF-A0A7V1DNP7-F1
#
_cell.length_a   1.000
_cell.length_b   1.000
_cell.length_c   1.000
_cell.angle_alpha   90.00
_cell.angle_beta   90.00
_cell.angle_gamma   90.00
#
_symmetry.space_group_name_H-M   'P 1'
#
loop_
_entity.id
_entity.type
_entity.pdbx_description
1 polymer ?
#
loop_
_entity_poly.entity_id
_entity_poly.type
_entity_poly.pdbx_seq_one_letter_code
_entity_poly.pdbx_strand_id
1 'polypeptide(L)'
;MPCSQDLENQVPSTVTVQFLVYNSFEERFSASTTVTCYLSTLLSDIDAATNPANSVFARNVLGTDVAMTEITPVIQANGSSGGVIGVARVLPAAGGSALYSLHTTGSFVPPAGPDTIYLAPRE
;
A
#
# COMPACT_ATOMS: atom_id res chain seq x y z
N MET A 1 -3.04 3.96 -15.84
CA MET A 1 -2.83 5.42 -15.81
C MET A 1 -1.38 5.66 -16.14
N PRO A 2 -1.03 6.42 -17.19
CA PRO A 2 0.36 6.77 -17.41
C PRO A 2 0.79 7.63 -16.22
N CYS A 3 1.76 7.12 -15.47
CA CYS A 3 2.44 7.82 -14.40
C CYS A 3 2.70 9.27 -14.83
N SER A 4 2.49 10.25 -13.95
CA SER A 4 2.77 11.67 -14.23
C SER A 4 4.29 11.82 -14.43
N GLN A 5 4.74 11.47 -15.63
CA GLN A 5 6.11 11.54 -16.06
C GLN A 5 6.37 12.96 -16.55
N ASP A 6 7.60 13.40 -16.30
CA ASP A 6 8.23 14.34 -17.21
C ASP A 6 8.37 13.63 -18.58
N LEU A 7 7.33 13.70 -19.40
CA LEU A 7 7.29 13.14 -20.76
C LEU A 7 8.29 13.81 -21.69
N GLU A 8 8.72 15.03 -21.35
CA GLU A 8 9.71 15.78 -22.10
C GLU A 8 11.11 15.15 -21.93
N ASN A 9 11.43 14.68 -20.71
CA ASN A 9 12.73 14.09 -20.37
C ASN A 9 12.72 12.56 -20.14
N GLN A 10 11.57 11.89 -20.28
CA GLN A 10 11.40 10.43 -20.15
C GLN A 10 11.92 9.82 -18.84
N VAL A 11 11.92 10.57 -17.73
CA VAL A 11 12.41 10.05 -16.44
C VAL A 11 11.29 9.28 -15.73
N PRO A 12 11.45 7.98 -15.44
CA PRO A 12 10.46 7.22 -14.67
C PRO A 12 10.39 7.77 -13.24
N SER A 13 9.23 8.26 -12.81
CA SER A 13 9.06 8.62 -11.40
C SER A 13 9.03 7.33 -10.57
N THR A 14 9.99 7.24 -9.66
CA THR A 14 10.11 6.15 -8.70
C THR A 14 9.69 6.68 -7.34
N VAL A 15 8.69 6.05 -6.74
CA VAL A 15 8.15 6.46 -5.44
C VAL A 15 8.18 5.26 -4.50
N THR A 16 8.89 5.39 -3.40
CA THR A 16 8.84 4.40 -2.32
C THR A 16 7.65 4.72 -1.42
N VAL A 17 6.84 3.71 -1.14
CA VAL A 17 5.64 3.79 -0.32
C VAL A 17 5.85 2.95 0.93
N GLN A 18 5.52 3.53 2.07
CA GLN A 18 5.53 2.86 3.36
C GLN A 18 4.11 2.46 3.74
N PHE A 19 3.96 1.23 4.21
CA PHE A 19 2.74 0.69 4.80
C PHE A 19 2.99 0.56 6.30
N LEU A 20 2.08 1.11 7.10
CA LEU A 20 1.96 0.85 8.53
C LEU A 20 0.68 0.05 8.71
N VAL A 21 0.73 -1.08 9.40
CA VAL A 21 -0.42 -1.97 9.59
C VAL A 21 -0.68 -2.12 11.07
N TYR A 22 -1.93 -1.95 11.48
CA TYR A 22 -2.42 -2.05 12.84
C TYR A 22 -3.44 -3.18 12.92
N ASN A 23 -3.17 -4.18 13.76
CA ASN A 23 -4.14 -5.26 14.02
C ASN A 23 -5.20 -4.79 15.05
N SER A 24 -6.16 -5.66 15.37
CA SER A 24 -7.19 -5.34 16.36
C SER A 24 -6.69 -5.25 17.81
N PHE A 25 -5.44 -5.64 18.06
CA PHE A 25 -4.76 -5.48 19.34
C PHE A 25 -3.91 -4.20 19.39
N GLU A 26 -4.02 -3.35 18.37
CA GLU A 26 -3.23 -2.12 18.22
C GLU A 26 -1.71 -2.38 18.08
N GLU A 27 -1.31 -3.61 17.77
CA GLU A 27 0.08 -3.93 17.44
C GLU A 27 0.42 -3.39 16.05
N ARG A 28 1.63 -2.84 15.94
CA ARG A 28 2.10 -2.14 14.74
C ARG A 28 3.11 -2.97 13.96
N PHE A 29 2.80 -3.18 12.68
CA PHE A 29 3.67 -3.81 11.68
C PHE A 29 4.00 -2.82 10.57
N SER A 30 5.03 -3.11 9.77
CA SER A 30 5.42 -2.24 8.68
C SER A 30 6.00 -3.01 7.50
N ALA A 31 5.77 -2.49 6.30
CA ALA A 31 6.33 -2.99 5.04
C ALA A 31 6.51 -1.82 4.07
N SER A 32 7.39 -1.94 3.08
CA SER A 32 7.57 -0.90 2.07
C SER A 32 7.78 -1.51 0.69
N THR A 33 7.37 -0.77 -0.33
CA THR A 33 7.64 -1.14 -1.72
C THR A 33 7.95 0.08 -2.55
N THR A 34 8.68 -0.14 -3.62
CA THR A 34 9.02 0.90 -4.58
C THR A 34 8.15 0.74 -5.82
N VAL A 35 7.38 1.77 -6.13
CA VAL A 35 6.57 1.84 -7.34
C VAL A 35 7.35 2.61 -8.39
N THR A 36 7.75 1.90 -9.46
CA THR A 36 8.34 2.51 -10.63
C THR A 36 7.29 2.60 -11.73
N CYS A 37 6.73 3.79 -11.93
CA CYS A 37 5.57 4.07 -12.80
C CYS A 37 4.26 3.33 -12.44
N TYR A 38 4.27 2.00 -12.41
CA TYR A 38 3.11 1.17 -12.11
C TYR A 38 3.55 -0.12 -11.41
N LEU A 39 2.80 -0.52 -10.39
CA LEU A 39 2.99 -1.77 -9.69
C LEU A 39 1.64 -2.48 -9.55
N SER A 40 1.57 -3.73 -9.98
CA SER A 40 0.46 -4.64 -9.71
C SER A 40 1.03 -5.85 -9.01
N THR A 41 0.72 -6.00 -7.73
CA THR A 41 1.22 -7.09 -6.89
C THR A 41 0.19 -7.46 -5.83
N LEU A 42 0.33 -8.64 -5.24
CA LEU A 42 -0.44 -8.99 -4.04
C LEU A 42 0.14 -8.21 -2.85
N LEU A 43 -0.72 -7.82 -1.90
CA LEU A 43 -0.27 -7.19 -0.66
C LEU A 43 0.76 -8.07 0.08
N SER A 44 0.56 -9.40 0.07
CA SER A 44 1.49 -10.35 0.69
C SER A 44 2.89 -10.38 0.09
N ASP A 45 3.00 -10.00 -1.18
CA ASP A 45 4.27 -10.09 -1.92
C ASP A 45 5.13 -8.84 -1.70
N ILE A 46 4.58 -7.81 -1.03
CA ILE A 46 5.30 -6.57 -0.70
C ILE A 46 6.51 -6.87 0.19
N ASP A 47 6.33 -7.66 1.24
CA ASP A 47 7.36 -7.99 2.22
C ASP A 47 7.76 -9.47 2.23
N ALA A 48 6.92 -10.36 1.68
CA ALA A 48 7.13 -11.79 1.76
C ALA A 48 6.84 -12.55 0.45
N ALA A 49 7.38 -12.08 -0.68
CA ALA A 49 7.16 -12.66 -2.01
C ALA A 49 7.42 -14.19 -2.10
N THR A 50 8.41 -14.72 -1.36
CA THR A 50 8.74 -16.16 -1.37
C THR A 50 7.82 -16.99 -0.47
N ASN A 51 7.28 -16.38 0.59
CA ASN A 51 6.39 -17.05 1.54
C ASN A 51 5.29 -16.08 2.02
N PRO A 52 4.20 -15.92 1.25
CA PRO A 52 3.11 -15.00 1.55
C PRO A 52 2.47 -15.17 2.92
N ALA A 53 2.56 -16.36 3.53
CA ALA A 53 2.07 -16.59 4.88
C ALA A 53 2.87 -15.78 5.92
N ASN A 54 4.14 -15.45 5.67
CA ASN A 54 4.92 -14.67 6.62
C ASN A 54 4.79 -13.15 6.42
N SER A 55 3.90 -12.71 5.52
CA SER A 55 3.68 -11.29 5.28
C SER A 55 3.03 -10.60 6.48
N VAL A 56 3.38 -9.34 6.72
CA VAL A 56 2.66 -8.46 7.66
C VAL A 56 1.17 -8.29 7.33
N PHE A 57 0.74 -8.61 6.12
CA PHE A 57 -0.68 -8.61 5.71
C PHE A 57 -1.36 -9.97 5.90
N ALA A 58 -0.64 -11.00 6.33
CA ALA A 58 -1.17 -12.34 6.51
C ALA A 58 -1.75 -12.54 7.92
N ARG A 59 -2.85 -13.31 8.01
CA ARG A 59 -3.58 -13.53 9.27
C ARG A 59 -2.73 -14.18 10.37
N ASN A 60 -1.81 -15.07 10.02
CA ASN A 60 -0.92 -15.73 10.99
C ASN A 60 0.16 -14.78 11.55
N VAL A 61 0.44 -13.66 10.87
CA VAL A 61 1.32 -12.60 11.39
C VAL A 61 0.49 -11.55 12.15
N LEU A 62 -0.65 -11.14 11.59
CA LEU A 62 -1.54 -10.15 12.22
C LEU A 62 -2.21 -10.67 13.50
N GLY A 63 -2.47 -11.98 13.59
CA GLY A 63 -3.23 -12.60 14.67
C GLY A 63 -4.73 -12.27 14.64
N THR A 64 -5.20 -11.51 13.64
CA THR A 64 -6.55 -10.97 13.56
C THR A 64 -7.09 -11.06 12.14
N ASP A 65 -8.42 -11.10 12.00
CA ASP A 65 -9.07 -11.10 10.68
C ASP A 65 -9.23 -9.69 10.08
N VAL A 66 -9.15 -8.67 10.92
CA VAL A 66 -9.27 -7.26 10.52
C VAL A 66 -8.01 -6.53 10.92
N ALA A 67 -7.52 -5.71 10.00
CA ALA A 67 -6.44 -4.76 10.24
C ALA A 67 -6.71 -3.46 9.48
N MET A 68 -6.15 -2.39 9.99
CA MET A 68 -6.09 -1.08 9.36
C MET A 68 -4.67 -0.89 8.83
N THR A 69 -4.52 -0.35 7.63
CA THR A 69 -3.20 0.06 7.13
C THR A 69 -3.21 1.52 6.75
N GLU A 70 -2.18 2.26 7.15
CA GLU A 70 -1.85 3.60 6.69
C GLU A 70 -0.76 3.52 5.63
N ILE A 71 -0.93 4.28 4.54
CA ILE A 71 -0.05 4.25 3.37
C ILE A 71 0.48 5.64 3.08
N THR A 72 1.81 5.78 3.10
CA THR A 72 2.46 7.09 3.02
C THR A 72 3.69 7.02 2.11
N PRO A 73 3.83 7.90 1.10
CA PRO A 73 5.03 7.97 0.30
C PRO A 73 6.20 8.49 1.15
N VAL A 74 7.36 7.88 0.99
CA VAL A 74 8.57 8.25 1.73
C VAL A 74 9.14 9.55 1.17
N ILE A 75 9.45 10.50 2.05
CA ILE A 75 10.20 11.71 1.68
C ILE A 75 11.66 11.31 1.45
N GLN A 76 12.17 11.58 0.24
CA GLN A 76 13.55 11.30 -0.11
C GLN A 76 14.51 12.22 0.65
N ALA A 77 15.77 11.81 0.78
CA ALA A 77 16.79 12.59 1.50
C ALA A 77 17.00 14.01 0.93
N ASN A 78 16.66 14.23 -0.34
CA ASN A 78 16.70 15.52 -1.01
C ASN A 78 15.44 16.39 -0.76
N GLY A 79 14.55 15.98 0.15
CA GLY A 79 13.29 16.65 0.44
C GLY A 79 12.18 16.47 -0.60
N SER A 80 12.43 15.73 -1.69
CA SER A 80 11.42 15.45 -2.70
C SER A 80 10.48 14.34 -2.22
N SER A 81 9.19 14.49 -2.48
CA SER A 81 8.19 13.44 -2.26
C SER A 81 7.45 13.14 -3.56
N GLY A 82 7.07 11.87 -3.74
CA GLY A 82 6.23 11.44 -4.85
C GLY A 82 4.79 11.22 -4.39
N GLY A 83 3.85 11.20 -5.34
CA GLY A 83 2.47 10.78 -5.08
C GLY A 83 2.21 9.39 -5.66
N VAL A 84 1.30 8.64 -5.02
CA VAL A 84 0.80 7.38 -5.56
C VAL A 84 -0.72 7.36 -5.56
N ILE A 85 -1.29 6.73 -6.58
CA ILE A 85 -2.70 6.39 -6.62
C ILE A 85 -2.75 4.89 -6.82
N GLY A 86 -3.45 4.20 -5.93
CA GLY A 86 -3.53 2.75 -5.93
C GLY A 86 -4.97 2.27 -5.81
N VAL A 87 -5.22 1.03 -6.20
CA VAL A 87 -6.49 0.37 -5.94
C VAL A 87 -6.17 -1.00 -5.38
N ALA A 88 -6.66 -1.29 -4.19
CA ALA A 88 -6.63 -2.61 -3.62
C ALA A 88 -7.92 -3.35 -3.98
N ARG A 89 -7.79 -4.63 -4.34
CA ARG A 89 -8.90 -5.53 -4.66
C ARG A 89 -8.75 -6.82 -3.88
N VAL A 90 -9.84 -7.29 -3.27
CA VAL A 90 -9.90 -8.66 -2.77
C VAL A 90 -10.04 -9.63 -3.95
N LEU A 91 -9.13 -10.61 -4.02
CA LEU A 91 -9.23 -11.74 -4.95
C LEU A 91 -9.91 -12.91 -4.23
N PRO A 92 -11.21 -13.12 -4.38
CA PRO A 92 -11.91 -14.31 -3.85
C PRO A 92 -11.50 -15.54 -4.66
N ALA A 93 -11.58 -16.73 -4.05
CA ALA A 93 -11.56 -17.98 -4.82
C ALA A 93 -12.81 -18.12 -5.73
N ALA A 94 -13.88 -17.34 -5.49
CA ALA A 94 -15.19 -17.45 -6.14
C ALA A 94 -15.95 -16.09 -6.32
N GLY A 95 -15.32 -15.06 -6.88
CA GLY A 95 -16.03 -13.95 -7.56
C GLY A 95 -16.61 -12.75 -6.78
N GLY A 96 -16.57 -12.66 -5.45
CA GLY A 96 -16.83 -11.40 -4.71
C GLY A 96 -15.64 -10.43 -4.61
N SER A 97 -15.70 -9.23 -5.22
CA SER A 97 -14.63 -8.21 -5.12
C SER A 97 -15.04 -7.01 -4.27
N ALA A 98 -14.23 -6.66 -3.27
CA ALA A 98 -14.22 -5.32 -2.67
C ALA A 98 -13.12 -4.48 -3.32
N LEU A 99 -13.39 -3.20 -3.60
CA LEU A 99 -12.45 -2.23 -4.17
C LEU A 99 -12.19 -1.12 -3.15
N TYR A 100 -10.93 -0.83 -2.87
CA TYR A 100 -10.53 0.31 -2.05
C TYR A 100 -9.59 1.21 -2.87
N SER A 101 -9.90 2.50 -2.94
CA SER A 101 -9.10 3.48 -3.69
C SER A 101 -8.14 4.18 -2.72
N LEU A 102 -6.85 4.11 -3.03
CA LEU A 102 -5.76 4.79 -2.34
C LEU A 102 -5.46 6.09 -3.10
N HIS A 103 -5.50 7.23 -2.42
CA HIS A 103 -5.20 8.51 -3.04
C HIS A 103 -4.42 9.41 -2.08
N THR A 104 -3.12 9.56 -2.36
CA THR A 104 -2.29 10.56 -1.67
C THR A 104 -1.88 11.67 -2.65
N THR A 105 -2.33 12.90 -2.38
CA THR A 105 -1.87 14.11 -3.09
C THR A 105 -0.67 14.71 -2.38
N GLY A 106 0.37 15.08 -3.14
CA GLY A 106 1.68 15.53 -2.67
C GLY A 106 1.74 16.88 -1.96
N SER A 107 0.85 17.16 -1.01
CA SER A 107 1.01 18.25 -0.04
C SER A 107 0.79 17.67 1.36
N PHE A 108 1.90 17.40 2.05
CA PHE A 108 1.88 17.12 3.48
C PHE A 108 1.65 18.45 4.21
N VAL A 109 0.39 18.78 4.52
CA VAL A 109 -0.12 19.71 5.57
C VAL A 109 -1.49 20.28 5.10
N PRO A 110 -2.63 20.15 5.83
CA PRO A 110 -2.99 19.34 7.01
C PRO A 110 -3.91 18.13 6.65
N PRO A 111 -4.34 17.27 7.59
CA PRO A 111 -4.53 15.83 7.38
C PRO A 111 -5.86 15.51 6.68
N ALA A 112 -5.81 15.25 5.39
CA ALA A 112 -6.61 14.13 4.90
C ALA A 112 -5.97 12.90 5.54
N GLY A 113 -6.69 12.26 6.47
CA GLY A 113 -6.18 11.11 7.23
C GLY A 113 -5.59 10.04 6.32
N PRO A 114 -4.71 9.19 6.86
CA PRO A 114 -4.05 8.17 6.07
C PRO A 114 -5.05 7.27 5.34
N ASP A 115 -4.74 6.92 4.10
CA ASP A 115 -5.51 5.96 3.33
C ASP A 115 -5.60 4.64 4.12
N THR A 116 -6.82 4.13 4.35
CA THR A 116 -7.12 3.03 5.28
C THR A 116 -7.72 1.81 4.59
N ILE A 117 -6.93 0.75 4.37
CA ILE A 117 -7.50 -0.51 3.86
C ILE A 117 -8.02 -1.36 5.02
N TYR A 118 -9.29 -1.79 4.94
CA TYR A 118 -9.86 -2.80 5.81
C TYR A 118 -9.69 -4.18 5.20
N LEU A 119 -8.97 -5.07 5.90
CA LEU A 119 -8.93 -6.48 5.56
C LEU A 119 -10.19 -7.15 6.13
N ALA A 120 -11.05 -7.69 5.27
CA ALA A 120 -12.26 -8.39 5.69
C ALA A 120 -11.98 -9.89 5.92
N PRO A 121 -12.67 -10.54 6.88
CA PRO A 121 -12.61 -11.98 7.04
C PRO A 121 -13.10 -12.70 5.77
N ARG A 122 -12.46 -13.84 5.46
CA ARG A 122 -13.04 -14.79 4.49
C ARG A 122 -14.06 -15.66 5.22
N GLU A 123 -15.29 -15.67 4.72
CA GLU A 123 -16.29 -16.71 5.02
C GLU A 123 -15.88 -18.06 4.42
#